data_AF-A0A9P5LLE8-F1
#
_entry.id   AF-A0A9P5LLE8-F1
#
_cell.length_a   1.000
_cell.length_b   1.000
_cell.length_c   1.000
_cell.angle_alpha   90.00
_cell.angle_beta   90.00
_cell.angle_gamma   90.00
#
_symmetry.space_group_name_H-M   'P 1'
#
loop_
_entity.id
_entity.type
_entity.pdbx_description
1 polymer ?
#
loop_
_entity_poly.entity_id
_entity_poly.type
_entity_poly.pdbx_seq_one_letter_code
_entity_poly.pdbx_strand_id
1 'polypeptide(L)'
;MTLPKFAALVAGLTFTFVSAGPCSLSATAATTTSTTQPDSSCTSLPSNIRCNMEGMSKGFSGMKPFSSSTGANADDCYEDCIDEERNDRCVAWAWTPKDSRCAFYAFAVDVNFAAKDGTGTFFWDRACRECDDVTTTTSLPITTTTSTAPSSTSCLPSDAICNKEGSWNPDNAEGLEKFATYIGASKPWDCFELCLDHHYESRCKSWVYTPSEEACEYFEVSIKEGFVAKAETGKYFYDRVCWECDGETGSA
;
A
#
# COMPACT_ATOMS: atom_id res chain seq x y z
N MET A 1 -56.58 27.21 0.27
CA MET A 1 -55.98 26.03 0.92
C MET A 1 -54.65 26.46 1.51
N THR A 2 -54.62 26.62 2.83
CA THR A 2 -53.53 27.16 3.64
C THR A 2 -52.73 26.01 4.24
N LEU A 3 -51.45 25.88 3.89
CA LEU A 3 -50.53 24.95 4.56
C LEU A 3 -49.94 25.61 5.82
N PRO A 4 -49.87 24.89 6.96
CA PRO A 4 -49.29 25.43 8.18
C PRO A 4 -47.76 25.28 8.22
N LYS A 5 -47.13 26.30 8.80
CA LYS A 5 -45.70 26.39 9.16
C LYS A 5 -45.37 25.40 10.27
N PHE A 6 -44.36 24.56 10.08
CA PHE A 6 -43.71 23.84 11.17
C PHE A 6 -42.48 24.60 11.63
N ALA A 7 -42.54 25.09 12.88
CA ALA A 7 -41.41 25.61 13.61
C ALA A 7 -40.62 24.43 14.19
N ALA A 8 -39.34 24.30 13.83
CA ALA A 8 -38.44 23.32 14.42
C ALA A 8 -37.81 23.92 15.69
N LEU A 9 -38.02 23.23 16.80
CA LEU A 9 -37.52 23.53 18.13
C LEU A 9 -36.02 23.19 18.19
N VAL A 10 -35.17 24.18 18.47
CA VAL A 10 -33.75 23.95 18.78
C VAL A 10 -33.65 23.66 20.28
N ALA A 11 -33.51 22.39 20.63
CA ALA A 11 -33.18 21.97 22.00
C ALA A 11 -31.66 21.96 22.17
N GLY A 12 -31.16 22.92 22.95
CA GLY A 12 -29.75 23.01 23.33
C GLY A 12 -29.35 21.87 24.25
N LEU A 13 -28.29 21.16 23.88
CA LEU A 13 -27.64 20.14 24.68
C LEU A 13 -26.39 20.77 25.32
N THR A 14 -26.52 21.18 26.58
CA THR A 14 -25.39 21.63 27.40
C THR A 14 -24.64 20.42 27.92
N PHE A 15 -23.41 20.22 27.45
CA PHE A 15 -22.47 19.26 28.03
C PHE A 15 -21.80 19.88 29.26
N THR A 16 -22.02 19.26 30.42
CA THR A 16 -21.29 19.53 31.66
C THR A 16 -19.97 18.77 31.65
N PHE A 17 -18.86 19.50 31.60
CA PHE A 17 -17.52 18.96 31.81
C PHE A 17 -17.31 18.65 33.30
N VAL A 18 -17.07 17.38 33.63
CA VAL A 18 -16.58 16.96 34.95
C VAL A 18 -15.06 17.06 34.93
N SER A 19 -14.52 18.02 35.68
CA SER A 19 -13.08 18.12 35.92
C SER A 19 -12.65 17.14 37.01
N ALA A 20 -11.85 16.13 36.65
CA ALA A 20 -11.07 15.36 37.61
C ALA A 20 -9.63 15.91 37.60
N GLY A 21 -9.23 16.45 38.76
CA GLY A 21 -7.87 16.91 39.06
C GLY A 21 -6.89 15.75 39.30
N PRO A 22 -5.63 16.07 39.65
CA PRO A 22 -4.46 15.39 39.11
C PRO A 22 -4.05 14.18 39.94
N CYS A 23 -3.81 13.04 39.28
CA CYS A 23 -2.96 12.00 39.82
C CYS A 23 -1.59 12.11 39.17
N SER A 24 -0.65 12.67 39.93
CA SER A 24 0.78 12.58 39.64
C SER A 24 1.22 11.12 39.74
N LEU A 25 1.66 10.56 38.62
CA LEU A 25 2.58 9.43 38.61
C LEU A 25 3.77 9.83 37.73
N SER A 26 4.86 10.18 38.39
CA SER A 26 6.18 10.24 37.79
C SER A 26 6.58 8.84 37.37
N ALA A 27 6.58 8.59 36.07
CA ALA A 27 7.38 7.56 35.45
C ALA A 27 8.18 8.25 34.34
N THR A 28 9.45 8.57 34.63
CA THR A 28 10.42 8.97 33.62
C THR A 28 10.74 7.75 32.77
N ALA A 29 9.87 7.46 31.80
CA ALA A 29 10.27 6.68 30.64
C ALA A 29 11.04 7.65 29.75
N ALA A 30 12.33 7.37 29.54
CA ALA A 30 13.09 8.04 28.53
C ALA A 30 12.47 7.70 27.17
N THR A 31 11.69 8.63 26.62
CA THR A 31 11.31 8.60 25.20
C THR A 31 12.58 8.88 24.42
N THR A 32 13.26 7.82 24.01
CA THR A 32 14.24 7.92 22.93
C THR A 32 13.42 8.15 21.66
N THR A 33 13.20 9.41 21.31
CA THR A 33 12.77 9.78 19.96
C THR A 33 13.90 9.35 19.03
N SER A 34 13.81 8.12 18.51
CA SER A 34 14.66 7.70 17.39
C SER A 34 14.09 8.38 16.16
N THR A 35 14.60 9.58 15.87
CA THR A 35 14.45 10.17 14.55
C THR A 35 15.26 9.31 13.59
N THR A 36 14.62 8.30 13.02
CA THR A 36 15.17 7.51 11.92
C THR A 36 15.30 8.45 10.73
N GLN A 37 16.49 9.00 10.52
CA GLN A 37 16.78 9.77 9.32
C GLN A 37 16.96 8.77 8.17
N PRO A 38 16.24 8.91 7.04
CA PRO A 38 16.37 7.97 5.93
C PRO A 38 17.81 7.97 5.39
N ASP A 39 18.36 6.76 5.21
CA ASP A 39 19.66 6.52 4.60
C ASP A 39 19.68 7.09 3.18
N SER A 40 20.23 8.28 3.05
CA SER A 40 20.35 8.98 1.79
C SER A 40 21.69 8.64 1.15
N SER A 41 21.71 7.52 0.42
CA SER A 41 22.81 7.18 -0.48
C SER A 41 22.28 7.06 -1.91
N CYS A 42 22.03 8.18 -2.57
CA CYS A 42 21.60 8.25 -3.96
C CYS A 42 22.74 7.99 -4.96
N THR A 43 23.53 6.93 -4.73
CA THR A 43 24.69 6.61 -5.58
C THR A 43 24.28 5.97 -6.90
N SER A 44 23.05 5.46 -6.98
CA SER A 44 22.36 5.10 -8.22
C SER A 44 20.91 4.76 -7.89
N LEU A 45 19.95 5.52 -8.42
CA LEU A 45 18.55 5.10 -8.36
C LEU A 45 18.41 3.73 -9.06
N PRO A 46 17.68 2.78 -8.48
CA PRO A 46 17.34 1.53 -9.16
C PRO A 46 16.71 1.79 -10.53
N SER A 47 16.98 0.93 -11.52
CA SER A 47 16.53 1.13 -12.92
C SER A 47 15.01 1.12 -13.10
N ASN A 48 14.28 0.67 -12.09
CA ASN A 48 12.82 0.66 -12.06
C ASN A 48 12.21 1.99 -11.58
N ILE A 49 13.00 2.88 -10.97
CA ILE A 49 12.55 4.22 -10.57
C ILE A 49 12.31 5.10 -11.80
N ARG A 50 11.17 5.77 -11.83
CA ARG A 50 10.73 6.67 -12.90
C ARG A 50 10.67 8.11 -12.41
N CYS A 51 11.27 8.97 -13.23
CA CYS A 51 11.34 10.40 -13.02
C CYS A 51 10.68 11.10 -14.20
N ASN A 52 9.62 11.89 -13.96
CA ASN A 52 8.96 12.69 -14.98
C ASN A 52 8.54 11.90 -16.23
N MET A 53 7.92 10.75 -16.03
CA MET A 53 7.45 9.91 -17.12
C MET A 53 6.08 10.42 -17.58
N GLU A 54 5.96 10.90 -18.81
CA GLU A 54 4.65 11.11 -19.42
C GLU A 54 4.01 9.75 -19.73
N GLY A 55 2.76 9.52 -19.31
CA GLY A 55 2.20 8.19 -19.41
C GLY A 55 0.70 8.06 -19.19
N MET A 56 0.25 6.81 -19.21
CA MET A 56 -1.10 6.44 -18.84
C MET A 56 -1.09 5.21 -17.96
N SER A 57 -2.18 4.99 -17.22
CA SER A 57 -2.39 3.69 -16.58
C SER A 57 -2.39 2.60 -17.64
N LYS A 58 -1.71 1.50 -17.35
CA LYS A 58 -1.71 0.26 -18.14
C LYS A 58 -3.10 -0.43 -18.17
N GLY A 59 -4.11 0.12 -17.48
CA GLY A 59 -5.48 -0.38 -17.49
C GLY A 59 -5.81 -1.32 -16.34
N PHE A 60 -5.04 -1.27 -15.25
CA PHE A 60 -5.34 -2.04 -14.04
C PHE A 60 -6.62 -1.52 -13.39
N SER A 61 -7.68 -2.33 -13.42
CA SER A 61 -8.93 -2.01 -12.74
C SER A 61 -8.71 -2.01 -11.21
N GLY A 62 -9.06 -0.91 -10.54
CA GLY A 62 -8.98 -0.80 -9.08
C GLY A 62 -7.75 -0.06 -8.55
N MET A 63 -6.68 0.10 -9.34
CA MET A 63 -5.54 0.93 -8.96
C MET A 63 -5.83 2.42 -9.19
N LYS A 64 -6.73 2.95 -8.36
CA LYS A 64 -7.05 4.38 -8.29
C LYS A 64 -6.03 5.08 -7.41
N PRO A 65 -5.81 6.39 -7.63
CA PRO A 65 -5.10 7.16 -6.63
C PRO A 65 -5.82 7.05 -5.29
N PHE A 66 -5.08 6.88 -4.20
CA PHE A 66 -5.68 6.80 -2.87
C PHE A 66 -6.17 8.18 -2.39
N SER A 67 -5.60 9.25 -2.95
CA SER A 67 -6.02 10.63 -2.73
C SER A 67 -5.68 11.49 -3.95
N SER A 68 -6.29 12.66 -4.05
CA SER A 68 -5.99 13.66 -5.08
C SER A 68 -6.18 15.07 -4.53
N SER A 69 -5.37 16.00 -4.98
CA SER A 69 -5.45 17.43 -4.64
C SER A 69 -5.32 18.29 -5.91
N THR A 70 -5.26 19.61 -5.71
CA THR A 70 -4.96 20.59 -6.77
C THR A 70 -3.57 21.16 -6.48
N GLY A 71 -2.67 21.12 -7.47
CA GLY A 71 -1.32 21.68 -7.39
C GLY A 71 -1.00 22.47 -8.65
N ALA A 72 -0.38 23.65 -8.49
CA ALA A 72 -0.08 24.52 -9.62
C ALA A 72 1.05 23.97 -10.50
N ASN A 73 1.90 23.11 -9.93
CA ASN A 73 3.02 22.48 -10.60
C ASN A 73 3.35 21.10 -9.97
N ALA A 74 4.33 20.39 -10.52
CA ALA A 74 4.73 19.08 -10.03
C ALA A 74 5.44 19.10 -8.65
N ASP A 75 6.09 20.22 -8.29
CA ASP A 75 6.73 20.38 -6.98
C ASP A 75 5.65 20.52 -5.90
N ASP A 76 4.57 21.27 -6.15
CA ASP A 76 3.43 21.35 -5.22
C ASP A 76 2.82 19.96 -4.94
N CYS A 77 2.70 19.12 -5.98
CA CYS A 77 2.21 17.75 -5.80
C CYS A 77 3.20 16.90 -4.99
N TYR A 78 4.51 17.14 -5.11
CA TYR A 78 5.49 16.41 -4.30
C TYR A 78 5.39 16.81 -2.82
N GLU A 79 5.28 18.11 -2.52
CA GLU A 79 5.07 18.60 -1.15
C GLU A 79 3.80 18.01 -0.51
N ASP A 80 2.70 17.95 -1.27
CA ASP A 80 1.46 17.29 -0.83
C ASP A 80 1.61 15.78 -0.63
N CYS A 81 2.52 15.14 -1.37
CA CYS A 81 2.80 13.70 -1.28
C CYS A 81 3.58 13.36 -0.01
N ILE A 82 4.50 14.23 0.41
CA ILE A 82 5.34 14.04 1.60
C ILE A 82 4.76 14.69 2.87
N ASP A 83 3.54 15.25 2.81
CA ASP A 83 2.88 15.84 3.98
C ASP A 83 2.55 14.80 5.05
N GLU A 84 2.31 15.24 6.29
CA GLU A 84 2.06 14.31 7.41
C GLU A 84 0.86 13.37 7.20
N GLU A 85 -0.11 13.74 6.35
CA GLU A 85 -1.31 12.94 6.09
C GLU A 85 -1.07 11.84 5.05
N ARG A 86 -0.13 12.03 4.13
CA ARG A 86 0.09 11.14 2.97
C ARG A 86 1.46 10.48 2.94
N ASN A 87 2.41 10.98 3.73
CA ASN A 87 3.80 10.55 3.72
C ASN A 87 3.98 9.03 3.93
N ASP A 88 3.12 8.39 4.71
CA ASP A 88 3.18 6.96 5.00
C ASP A 88 2.73 6.08 3.81
N ARG A 89 1.94 6.65 2.88
CA ARG A 89 1.33 5.92 1.77
C ARG A 89 1.77 6.42 0.41
N CYS A 90 2.30 7.63 0.29
CA CYS A 90 2.65 8.18 -1.01
C CYS A 90 3.99 7.64 -1.49
N VAL A 91 3.92 6.73 -2.48
CA VAL A 91 5.09 6.12 -3.13
C VAL A 91 5.35 6.76 -4.50
N ALA A 92 4.28 7.19 -5.17
CA ALA A 92 4.36 7.91 -6.44
C ALA A 92 3.25 8.96 -6.53
N TRP A 93 3.43 9.96 -7.38
CA TRP A 93 2.38 10.92 -7.73
C TRP A 93 2.33 11.16 -9.23
N ALA A 94 1.21 11.70 -9.67
CA ALA A 94 1.05 12.26 -10.99
C ALA A 94 0.61 13.71 -10.93
N TRP A 95 1.05 14.49 -11.92
CA TRP A 95 0.57 15.85 -12.16
C TRP A 95 0.04 15.98 -13.58
N THR A 96 -1.17 16.51 -13.69
CA THR A 96 -1.83 16.84 -14.97
C THR A 96 -1.94 18.37 -15.07
N PRO A 97 -1.12 19.04 -15.92
CA PRO A 97 -1.09 20.51 -15.98
C PRO A 97 -2.42 21.12 -16.44
N LYS A 98 -3.14 20.41 -17.31
CA LYS A 98 -4.37 20.88 -17.95
C LYS A 98 -5.45 21.30 -16.94
N ASP A 99 -5.56 20.56 -15.84
CA ASP A 99 -6.53 20.78 -14.77
C ASP A 99 -5.87 21.02 -13.41
N SER A 100 -4.55 21.21 -13.37
CA SER A 100 -3.77 21.44 -12.15
C SER A 100 -3.99 20.36 -11.10
N ARG A 101 -4.12 19.09 -11.54
CA ARG A 101 -4.51 17.99 -10.66
C ARG A 101 -3.30 17.19 -10.21
N CYS A 102 -3.24 16.91 -8.91
CA CYS A 102 -2.33 15.93 -8.32
C CYS A 102 -3.09 14.62 -8.04
N ALA A 103 -2.46 13.49 -8.30
CA ALA A 103 -2.99 12.17 -7.95
C ALA A 103 -1.91 11.38 -7.22
N PHE A 104 -2.23 10.85 -6.04
CA PHE A 104 -1.27 10.17 -5.17
C PHE A 104 -1.49 8.67 -5.22
N TYR A 105 -0.41 7.94 -5.41
CA TYR A 105 -0.38 6.51 -5.55
C TYR A 105 0.52 5.92 -4.50
N ALA A 106 0.12 4.75 -4.06
CA ALA A 106 0.83 4.06 -3.00
C ALA A 106 1.69 2.92 -3.54
N PHE A 107 1.80 2.82 -4.87
CA PHE A 107 2.68 1.91 -5.57
C PHE A 107 3.60 2.71 -6.50
N ALA A 108 4.73 2.11 -6.86
CA ALA A 108 5.69 2.70 -7.78
C ALA A 108 5.13 2.84 -9.21
N VAL A 109 5.71 3.76 -9.97
CA VAL A 109 5.19 4.15 -11.30
C VAL A 109 5.27 2.99 -12.29
N ASP A 110 6.34 2.21 -12.25
CA ASP A 110 6.59 1.10 -13.17
C ASP A 110 5.59 -0.06 -13.00
N VAL A 111 4.97 -0.20 -11.82
CA VAL A 111 3.94 -1.19 -11.51
C VAL A 111 2.72 -0.99 -12.42
N ASN A 112 2.17 0.23 -12.46
CA ASN A 112 0.82 0.47 -13.00
C ASN A 112 0.79 1.39 -14.23
N PHE A 113 1.88 2.08 -14.55
CA PHE A 113 1.88 3.06 -15.64
C PHE A 113 2.83 2.65 -16.75
N ALA A 114 2.47 3.04 -17.97
CA ALA A 114 3.30 2.89 -19.15
C ALA A 114 3.60 4.27 -19.73
N ALA A 115 4.84 4.43 -20.20
CA ALA A 115 5.24 5.62 -20.95
C ALA A 115 4.35 5.78 -22.19
N LYS A 116 3.80 6.97 -22.36
CA LYS A 116 2.95 7.32 -23.49
C LYS A 116 2.91 8.83 -23.65
N ASP A 117 3.53 9.29 -24.72
CA ASP A 117 3.59 10.71 -25.07
C ASP A 117 2.21 11.27 -25.42
N GLY A 118 2.02 12.56 -25.15
CA GLY A 118 0.83 13.31 -25.50
C GLY A 118 -0.40 13.03 -24.62
N THR A 119 -0.21 12.36 -23.48
CA THR A 119 -1.26 12.16 -22.47
C THR A 119 -1.48 13.40 -21.61
N GLY A 120 -0.47 14.27 -21.50
CA GLY A 120 -0.46 15.44 -20.64
C GLY A 120 -0.49 15.11 -19.15
N THR A 121 -0.13 13.87 -18.76
CA THR A 121 -0.03 13.45 -17.36
C THR A 121 1.35 12.86 -17.13
N PHE A 122 2.03 13.40 -16.13
CA PHE A 122 3.40 13.06 -15.80
C PHE A 122 3.43 12.35 -14.45
N PHE A 123 4.25 11.31 -14.33
CA PHE A 123 4.35 10.45 -13.16
C PHE A 123 5.78 10.48 -12.61
N TRP A 124 5.90 10.45 -11.29
CA TRP A 124 7.16 10.36 -10.56
C TRP A 124 7.05 9.36 -9.44
N ASP A 125 8.10 8.56 -9.28
CA ASP A 125 8.36 7.87 -8.03
C ASP A 125 8.94 8.84 -7.01
N ARG A 126 8.56 8.68 -5.75
CA ARG A 126 9.04 9.51 -4.65
C ARG A 126 10.53 9.44 -4.42
N ALA A 127 11.08 8.24 -4.50
CA ALA A 127 12.51 8.02 -4.42
C ALA A 127 13.30 8.84 -5.45
N CYS A 128 12.69 9.17 -6.61
CA CYS A 128 13.33 10.03 -7.60
C CYS A 128 13.61 11.43 -7.05
N ARG A 129 12.60 12.10 -6.46
CA ARG A 129 12.75 13.47 -5.94
C ARG A 129 13.59 13.53 -4.68
N GLU A 130 13.43 12.56 -3.80
CA GLU A 130 14.26 12.46 -2.59
C GLU A 130 15.74 12.36 -2.93
N CYS A 131 16.09 11.87 -4.13
CA CYS A 131 17.48 11.85 -4.59
C CYS A 131 17.99 13.15 -5.21
N ASP A 132 17.12 13.99 -5.77
CA ASP A 132 17.53 15.29 -6.32
C ASP A 132 17.92 16.27 -5.19
N ASP A 133 17.20 16.25 -4.07
CA ASP A 133 17.40 17.17 -2.92
C ASP A 133 18.69 16.89 -2.12
N VAL A 134 19.24 15.68 -2.24
CA VAL A 134 20.36 15.19 -1.44
C VAL A 134 21.72 15.75 -1.86
N THR A 135 21.80 16.37 -3.04
CA THR A 135 23.06 16.96 -3.52
C THR A 135 23.60 18.13 -2.69
N THR A 136 22.90 18.54 -1.61
CA THR A 136 23.24 19.78 -0.86
C THR A 136 23.63 19.61 0.61
N THR A 137 23.58 18.43 1.25
CA THR A 137 23.91 18.37 2.71
C THR A 137 24.72 17.16 3.16
N THR A 138 25.91 17.50 3.70
CA THR A 138 26.80 16.79 4.64
C THR A 138 26.36 15.42 5.15
N SER A 139 27.20 14.43 4.85
CA SER A 139 27.13 13.04 5.30
C SER A 139 27.37 12.87 6.80
N LEU A 140 26.57 11.99 7.42
CA LEU A 140 26.74 11.47 8.79
C LEU A 140 26.82 9.92 8.76
N PRO A 141 27.39 9.28 9.79
CA PRO A 141 27.82 7.88 9.74
C PRO A 141 26.67 6.87 9.88
N ILE A 142 26.78 5.79 9.09
CA ILE A 142 25.88 4.63 9.02
C ILE A 142 26.06 3.74 10.25
N THR A 143 24.96 3.29 10.85
CA THR A 143 24.98 2.28 11.93
C THR A 143 24.37 0.98 11.43
N THR A 144 25.17 -0.09 11.40
CA THR A 144 24.76 -1.42 10.91
C THR A 144 24.02 -2.19 12.01
N THR A 145 22.77 -2.57 11.76
CA THR A 145 22.02 -3.49 12.63
C THR A 145 22.09 -4.91 12.09
N THR A 146 22.56 -5.83 12.94
CA THR A 146 22.64 -7.27 12.63
C THR A 146 21.33 -7.94 13.03
N SER A 147 20.57 -8.39 12.04
CA SER A 147 19.34 -9.18 12.24
C SER A 147 19.69 -10.60 12.69
N THR A 148 19.05 -11.08 13.75
CA THR A 148 19.25 -12.42 14.29
C THR A 148 18.24 -13.37 13.66
N ALA A 149 18.73 -14.40 12.97
CA ALA A 149 17.88 -15.39 12.31
C ALA A 149 17.08 -16.22 13.35
N PRO A 150 15.74 -16.34 13.20
CA PRO A 150 14.94 -17.19 14.06
C PRO A 150 15.19 -18.69 13.78
N SER A 151 15.22 -19.49 14.85
CA SER A 151 15.41 -20.94 14.80
C SER A 151 14.20 -21.69 14.23
N SER A 152 14.50 -22.70 13.41
CA SER A 152 13.56 -23.57 12.69
C SER A 152 12.68 -24.44 13.62
N THR A 153 11.48 -23.96 13.88
CA THR A 153 10.30 -24.83 14.10
C THR A 153 9.56 -24.87 12.76
N SER A 154 8.94 -26.00 12.39
CA SER A 154 8.06 -26.08 11.20
C SER A 154 7.14 -24.87 11.16
N CYS A 155 7.47 -23.87 10.35
CA CYS A 155 6.87 -22.55 10.50
C CYS A 155 5.57 -22.43 9.71
N LEU A 156 5.28 -23.40 8.84
CA LEU A 156 4.04 -23.49 8.09
C LEU A 156 2.93 -24.02 9.00
N PRO A 157 1.86 -23.24 9.25
CA PRO A 157 0.66 -23.76 9.88
C PRO A 157 0.08 -24.91 9.05
N SER A 158 -0.43 -25.96 9.71
CA SER A 158 -1.01 -27.12 9.01
C SER A 158 -2.25 -26.78 8.17
N ASP A 159 -2.86 -25.63 8.43
CA ASP A 159 -4.04 -25.10 7.77
C ASP A 159 -3.73 -24.01 6.72
N ALA A 160 -2.46 -23.73 6.44
CA ALA A 160 -2.08 -22.75 5.42
C ALA A 160 -2.40 -23.28 4.01
N ILE A 161 -3.02 -22.43 3.19
CA ILE A 161 -3.38 -22.75 1.81
C ILE A 161 -2.24 -22.32 0.88
N CYS A 162 -1.44 -23.29 0.43
CA CYS A 162 -0.29 -23.05 -0.44
C CYS A 162 -0.52 -23.66 -1.81
N ASN A 163 -0.65 -22.82 -2.85
CA ASN A 163 -0.82 -23.25 -4.24
C ASN A 163 -1.99 -24.25 -4.44
N LYS A 164 -3.15 -23.97 -3.84
CA LYS A 164 -4.33 -24.82 -4.01
C LYS A 164 -5.29 -24.21 -5.01
N GLU A 165 -5.67 -25.01 -6.00
CA GLU A 165 -6.74 -24.63 -6.89
C GLU A 165 -8.08 -24.70 -6.16
N GLY A 166 -8.90 -23.67 -6.32
CA GLY A 166 -10.18 -23.60 -5.63
C GLY A 166 -11.11 -22.54 -6.15
N SER A 167 -12.20 -22.38 -5.42
CA SER A 167 -13.13 -21.29 -5.60
C SER A 167 -13.35 -20.57 -4.30
N TRP A 168 -13.85 -19.35 -4.43
CA TRP A 168 -14.21 -18.52 -3.33
C TRP A 168 -15.66 -18.77 -2.90
N ASN A 169 -15.91 -18.97 -1.59
CA ASN A 169 -17.26 -18.94 -1.05
C ASN A 169 -17.58 -17.58 -0.41
N PRO A 170 -18.37 -16.71 -1.08
CA PRO A 170 -18.71 -15.40 -0.54
C PRO A 170 -19.57 -15.47 0.72
N ASP A 171 -20.26 -16.60 0.98
CA ASP A 171 -21.15 -16.73 2.14
C ASP A 171 -20.39 -16.95 3.46
N ASN A 172 -19.11 -17.34 3.40
CA ASN A 172 -18.26 -17.57 4.58
C ASN A 172 -17.26 -16.42 4.83
N ALA A 173 -17.38 -15.33 4.07
CA ALA A 173 -16.29 -14.41 3.80
C ALA A 173 -16.49 -13.02 4.44
N GLU A 174 -16.76 -12.94 5.74
CA GLU A 174 -16.67 -11.65 6.45
C GLU A 174 -15.21 -11.16 6.46
N GLY A 175 -14.96 -9.93 6.02
CA GLY A 175 -13.61 -9.32 6.01
C GLY A 175 -12.75 -9.61 4.76
N LEU A 176 -13.33 -10.23 3.73
CA LEU A 176 -12.62 -10.72 2.55
C LEU A 176 -12.85 -9.88 1.29
N GLU A 177 -13.08 -8.59 1.47
CA GLU A 177 -13.06 -7.65 0.36
C GLU A 177 -11.64 -7.60 -0.22
N LYS A 178 -11.52 -7.92 -1.52
CA LYS A 178 -10.25 -7.72 -2.21
C LYS A 178 -9.89 -6.24 -2.14
N PHE A 179 -8.73 -5.92 -1.60
CA PHE A 179 -8.31 -4.52 -1.49
C PHE A 179 -7.50 -4.06 -2.70
N ALA A 180 -6.95 -5.00 -3.47
CA ALA A 180 -6.18 -4.70 -4.68
C ALA A 180 -6.31 -5.82 -5.73
N THR A 181 -6.06 -5.44 -6.99
CA THR A 181 -5.92 -6.37 -8.11
C THR A 181 -4.75 -5.90 -8.98
N TYR A 182 -3.88 -6.83 -9.36
CA TYR A 182 -2.75 -6.62 -10.26
C TYR A 182 -2.93 -7.50 -11.51
N ILE A 183 -2.64 -6.99 -12.69
CA ILE A 183 -2.71 -7.66 -14.00
C ILE A 183 -1.33 -7.60 -14.67
N GLY A 184 -0.89 -8.68 -15.32
CA GLY A 184 0.46 -8.81 -15.87
C GLY A 184 1.44 -9.56 -14.96
N ALA A 185 0.93 -10.26 -13.93
CA ALA A 185 1.70 -11.27 -13.24
C ALA A 185 1.81 -12.50 -14.14
N SER A 186 3.03 -12.82 -14.55
CA SER A 186 3.32 -13.96 -15.41
C SER A 186 3.37 -15.28 -14.64
N LYS A 187 3.53 -15.19 -13.31
CA LYS A 187 3.63 -16.31 -12.38
C LYS A 187 3.16 -15.89 -10.98
N PRO A 188 2.82 -16.84 -10.09
CA PRO A 188 2.40 -16.54 -8.72
C PRO A 188 3.45 -15.77 -7.92
N TRP A 189 4.73 -15.94 -8.26
CA TRP A 189 5.84 -15.25 -7.62
C TRP A 189 5.75 -13.72 -7.77
N ASP A 190 5.30 -13.23 -8.92
CA ASP A 190 5.14 -11.80 -9.16
C ASP A 190 4.07 -11.22 -8.20
N CYS A 191 3.04 -12.02 -7.87
CA CYS A 191 2.05 -11.64 -6.85
C CYS A 191 2.65 -11.60 -5.44
N PHE A 192 3.52 -12.56 -5.12
CA PHE A 192 4.15 -12.62 -3.81
C PHE A 192 5.10 -11.44 -3.57
N GLU A 193 5.94 -11.09 -4.55
CA GLU A 193 6.83 -9.92 -4.44
C GLU A 193 6.04 -8.63 -4.19
N LEU A 194 4.91 -8.46 -4.89
CA LEU A 194 4.00 -7.36 -4.63
C LEU A 194 3.36 -7.46 -3.24
N CYS A 195 2.93 -8.63 -2.80
CA CYS A 195 2.37 -8.82 -1.45
C CYS A 195 3.36 -8.45 -0.34
N LEU A 196 4.66 -8.67 -0.56
CA LEU A 196 5.75 -8.29 0.34
C LEU A 196 6.20 -6.83 0.22
N ASP A 197 5.88 -6.16 -0.88
CA ASP A 197 6.23 -4.76 -1.04
C ASP A 197 5.72 -3.96 0.16
N HIS A 198 6.54 -3.05 0.68
CA HIS A 198 6.24 -2.25 1.88
C HIS A 198 4.85 -1.61 1.83
N HIS A 199 4.35 -1.31 0.63
CA HIS A 199 3.03 -0.77 0.42
C HIS A 199 1.90 -1.73 0.84
N TYR A 200 2.04 -3.00 0.47
CA TYR A 200 1.06 -4.03 0.70
C TYR A 200 1.36 -4.85 1.94
N GLU A 201 2.58 -4.80 2.47
CA GLU A 201 3.05 -5.68 3.54
C GLU A 201 2.14 -5.69 4.78
N SER A 202 1.64 -4.53 5.20
CA SER A 202 0.78 -4.45 6.39
C SER A 202 -0.59 -5.12 6.17
N ARG A 203 -1.10 -5.07 4.93
CA ARG A 203 -2.46 -5.47 4.55
C ARG A 203 -2.50 -6.85 3.91
N CYS A 204 -1.57 -7.18 3.03
CA CYS A 204 -1.57 -8.43 2.29
C CYS A 204 -1.30 -9.62 3.22
N LYS A 205 -2.36 -10.37 3.51
CA LYS A 205 -2.30 -11.65 4.24
C LYS A 205 -2.42 -12.83 3.31
N SER A 206 -2.99 -12.63 2.12
CA SER A 206 -3.16 -13.66 1.13
C SER A 206 -3.44 -13.10 -0.26
N TRP A 207 -3.32 -13.95 -1.29
CA TRP A 207 -3.64 -13.60 -2.66
C TRP A 207 -4.19 -14.79 -3.47
N VAL A 208 -4.81 -14.45 -4.60
CA VAL A 208 -5.27 -15.39 -5.62
C VAL A 208 -4.59 -15.07 -6.94
N TYR A 209 -3.94 -16.05 -7.55
CA TYR A 209 -3.36 -15.95 -8.88
C TYR A 209 -4.24 -16.65 -9.92
N THR A 210 -4.55 -15.94 -11.01
CA THR A 210 -5.34 -16.45 -12.14
C THR A 210 -4.46 -16.42 -13.40
N PRO A 211 -3.84 -17.54 -13.81
CA PRO A 211 -2.88 -17.55 -14.92
C PRO A 211 -3.48 -17.08 -16.26
N SER A 212 -4.74 -17.42 -16.54
CA SER A 212 -5.41 -17.03 -17.79
C SER A 212 -5.65 -15.52 -17.91
N GLU A 213 -5.65 -14.81 -16.78
CA GLU A 213 -5.81 -13.37 -16.70
C GLU A 213 -4.48 -12.67 -16.39
N GLU A 214 -3.40 -13.44 -16.19
CA GLU A 214 -2.13 -12.96 -15.66
C GLU A 214 -2.34 -12.08 -14.42
N ALA A 215 -3.26 -12.46 -13.52
CA ALA A 215 -3.81 -11.57 -12.50
C ALA A 215 -3.57 -12.04 -11.07
N CYS A 216 -3.33 -11.10 -10.15
CA CYS A 216 -3.30 -11.29 -8.70
C CYS A 216 -4.43 -10.51 -8.04
N GLU A 217 -5.22 -11.14 -7.17
CA GLU A 217 -6.18 -10.48 -6.29
C GLU A 217 -5.66 -10.58 -4.85
N TYR A 218 -5.64 -9.47 -4.09
CA TYR A 218 -5.06 -9.42 -2.73
C TYR A 218 -6.10 -9.17 -1.64
N PHE A 219 -5.90 -9.80 -0.49
CA PHE A 219 -6.86 -9.80 0.62
C PHE A 219 -6.21 -9.52 1.97
N GLU A 220 -6.97 -8.86 2.86
CA GLU A 220 -6.51 -8.47 4.20
C GLU A 220 -6.58 -9.57 5.25
N VAL A 221 -7.10 -10.73 4.89
CA VAL A 221 -7.21 -11.87 5.78
C VAL A 221 -6.67 -13.13 5.12
N SER A 222 -6.58 -14.20 5.89
CA SER A 222 -6.14 -15.49 5.37
C SER A 222 -7.21 -16.11 4.45
N ILE A 223 -6.76 -16.75 3.38
CA ILE A 223 -7.61 -17.46 2.41
C ILE A 223 -8.41 -18.58 3.07
N LYS A 224 -7.85 -19.19 4.13
CA LYS A 224 -8.45 -20.34 4.82
C LYS A 224 -9.89 -20.11 5.29
N GLU A 225 -10.27 -18.86 5.54
CA GLU A 225 -11.59 -18.50 6.05
C GLU A 225 -12.70 -18.62 4.98
N GLY A 226 -12.36 -18.51 3.69
CA GLY A 226 -13.32 -18.57 2.58
C GLY A 226 -12.99 -19.56 1.47
N PHE A 227 -11.87 -20.29 1.57
CA PHE A 227 -11.43 -21.24 0.56
C PHE A 227 -12.33 -22.46 0.47
N VAL A 228 -12.76 -22.77 -0.76
CA VAL A 228 -13.43 -24.03 -1.09
C VAL A 228 -12.63 -24.73 -2.18
N ALA A 229 -12.06 -25.88 -1.84
CA ALA A 229 -11.36 -26.73 -2.79
C ALA A 229 -12.30 -27.07 -3.96
N LYS A 230 -11.87 -26.70 -5.17
CA LYS A 230 -12.62 -26.90 -6.41
C LYS A 230 -11.60 -26.96 -7.55
N ALA A 231 -11.56 -28.09 -8.24
CA ALA A 231 -10.69 -28.26 -9.40
C ALA A 231 -11.20 -27.46 -10.60
N GLU A 232 -10.30 -27.20 -11.55
CA GLU A 232 -10.59 -26.62 -12.87
C GLU A 232 -11.21 -25.21 -12.82
N THR A 233 -10.89 -24.45 -11.78
CA THR A 233 -11.28 -23.03 -11.68
C THR A 233 -10.28 -22.12 -12.37
N GLY A 234 -9.04 -22.59 -12.59
CA GLY A 234 -7.94 -21.76 -13.06
C GLY A 234 -7.50 -20.71 -12.04
N LYS A 235 -7.92 -20.81 -10.78
CA LYS A 235 -7.58 -19.87 -9.71
C LYS A 235 -6.81 -20.59 -8.61
N TYR A 236 -5.63 -20.07 -8.29
CA TYR A 236 -4.73 -20.64 -7.30
C TYR A 236 -4.63 -19.72 -6.09
N PHE A 237 -4.82 -20.29 -4.91
CA PHE A 237 -4.96 -19.55 -3.67
C PHE A 237 -3.71 -19.73 -2.79
N TYR A 238 -3.31 -18.65 -2.14
CA TYR A 238 -2.05 -18.55 -1.42
C TYR A 238 -2.21 -17.74 -0.13
N ASP A 239 -1.93 -18.34 1.02
CA ASP A 239 -1.65 -17.59 2.24
C ASP A 239 -0.20 -17.09 2.24
N ARG A 240 0.03 -15.88 2.77
CA ARG A 240 1.38 -15.29 2.82
C ARG A 240 2.39 -16.12 3.58
N VAL A 241 1.95 -16.75 4.68
CA VAL A 241 2.79 -17.63 5.50
C VAL A 241 3.38 -18.80 4.71
N CYS A 242 2.77 -19.18 3.59
CA CYS A 242 3.27 -20.27 2.77
C CYS A 242 4.64 -19.99 2.15
N TRP A 243 4.94 -18.73 1.84
CA TRP A 243 6.20 -18.36 1.20
C TRP A 243 7.26 -17.85 2.18
N GLU A 244 6.84 -17.28 3.30
CA GLU A 244 7.75 -16.88 4.39
C GLU A 244 8.52 -18.08 4.99
N CYS A 245 7.97 -19.29 4.81
CA CYS A 245 8.48 -20.52 5.38
C CYS A 245 9.35 -21.38 4.46
N ASP A 246 8.96 -21.52 3.19
CA ASP A 246 9.54 -22.53 2.29
C ASP A 246 10.59 -21.99 1.33
N GLY A 247 10.89 -20.68 1.36
CA GLY A 247 12.00 -20.05 0.65
C GLY A 247 12.14 -20.49 -0.82
N GLU A 248 11.52 -19.74 -1.74
CA GLU A 248 11.55 -19.94 -3.21
C GLU A 248 11.01 -21.26 -3.75
N THR A 249 10.92 -22.35 -2.97
CA THR A 249 10.67 -23.65 -3.59
C THR A 249 9.23 -23.89 -4.02
N GLY A 250 8.23 -23.19 -3.46
CA GLY A 250 6.85 -23.17 -3.97
C GLY A 250 6.29 -24.55 -4.38
N SER A 251 6.78 -25.62 -3.75
CA SER A 251 6.59 -27.01 -4.18
C SER A 251 5.69 -27.69 -3.18
N ALA A 252 4.39 -27.40 -3.29
CA ALA A 252 3.31 -28.08 -2.57
C ALA A 252 2.17 -28.43 -3.52
#